data_AF-A0A524DTR6-F1
#
_entry.id   AF-A0A524DTR6-F1
#
_cell.length_a   1.000
_cell.length_b   1.000
_cell.length_c   1.000
_cell.angle_alpha   90.00
_cell.angle_beta   90.00
_cell.angle_gamma   90.00
#
_symmetry.space_group_name_H-M   'P 1'
#
loop_
_entity.id
_entity.type
_entity.pdbx_description
1 polymer ?
#
loop_
_entity_poly.entity_id
_entity_poly.type
_entity_poly.pdbx_seq_one_letter_code
_entity_poly.pdbx_strand_id
1 'polypeptide(L)'
;LPDQAGGDWTVADLKSYTYEVRNYAFDWYIWIEDGYDDEKILEELTDYFQDEGYVVFFGFTSSFITAIFESFIDLITLIMNGILIFAIVISMIGLALHCLLTTMARRREIGMLRSIGLNKKGIVRTVSGETLVVAILGALIGIIAGLLTGIMMVTSVPSTEFLTVTLTIPWLTILILVGVTIITAIVSSRYPSKWAANINIIDAVRTR
;
A
#
# COMPACT_ATOMS: atom_id res chain seq x y z
N LEU A 1 11.84 48.17 28.08
CA LEU A 1 13.26 48.28 27.64
C LEU A 1 14.05 49.03 28.71
N PRO A 2 15.32 48.71 28.96
CA PRO A 2 15.93 47.38 29.01
C PRO A 2 16.84 47.25 30.26
N ASP A 3 17.07 46.04 30.77
CA ASP A 3 18.41 45.78 31.31
C ASP A 3 18.77 44.30 31.27
N GLN A 4 19.90 44.06 30.59
CA GLN A 4 20.82 42.94 30.74
C GLN A 4 20.50 41.62 30.00
N ALA A 5 21.02 41.60 28.78
CA ALA A 5 21.62 40.41 28.20
C ALA A 5 22.71 39.85 29.12
N GLY A 6 22.61 38.55 29.44
CA GLY A 6 23.67 37.76 30.09
C GLY A 6 23.30 37.22 31.46
N GLY A 7 22.87 35.95 31.52
CA GLY A 7 22.70 35.25 32.80
C GLY A 7 22.36 33.77 32.59
N ASP A 8 23.13 32.88 33.22
CA ASP A 8 22.99 31.42 33.22
C ASP A 8 21.55 30.98 33.53
N TRP A 9 20.81 30.50 32.53
CA TRP A 9 19.47 29.94 32.76
C TRP A 9 19.59 28.57 33.42
N THR A 10 19.05 28.44 34.63
CA THR A 10 19.00 27.15 35.34
C THR A 10 17.73 26.39 34.95
N VAL A 11 17.76 25.05 34.91
CA VAL A 11 16.62 24.18 34.52
C VAL A 11 15.33 24.46 35.34
N ALA A 12 15.48 25.00 36.55
CA ALA A 12 14.36 25.42 37.40
C ALA A 12 13.61 26.65 36.84
N ASP A 13 14.32 27.59 36.22
CA ASP A 13 13.77 28.81 35.61
C ASP A 13 13.03 28.50 34.31
N LEU A 14 13.56 27.57 33.49
CA LEU A 14 12.80 27.08 32.34
C LEU A 14 11.52 26.37 32.76
N LYS A 15 11.52 25.63 33.89
CA LYS A 15 10.34 24.92 34.38
C LYS A 15 9.25 25.87 34.90
N SER A 16 9.61 26.92 35.63
CA SER A 16 8.65 27.94 36.09
C SER A 16 8.10 28.73 34.90
N TYR A 17 8.95 29.13 33.96
CA TYR A 17 8.53 29.82 32.73
C TYR A 17 7.61 28.94 31.87
N THR A 18 7.91 27.64 31.74
CA THR A 18 7.04 26.68 31.04
C THR A 18 5.69 26.49 31.77
N TYR A 19 5.66 26.62 33.10
CA TYR A 19 4.42 26.50 33.89
C TYR A 19 3.54 27.76 33.79
N GLU A 20 4.15 28.95 33.75
CA GLU A 20 3.44 30.22 33.52
C GLU A 20 2.91 30.32 32.09
N VAL A 21 3.74 29.98 31.08
CA VAL A 21 3.30 29.92 29.67
C VAL A 21 2.13 28.96 29.50
N ARG A 22 2.13 27.81 30.19
CA ARG A 22 1.03 26.83 30.14
C ARG A 22 -0.28 27.33 30.78
N ASN A 23 -0.23 28.28 31.71
CA ASN A 23 -1.42 28.84 32.36
C ASN A 23 -2.03 30.03 31.58
N TYR A 24 -1.27 30.64 30.66
CA TYR A 24 -1.72 31.77 29.84
C TYR A 24 -1.77 31.48 28.33
N ALA A 25 -1.46 30.25 27.91
CA ALA A 25 -1.71 29.79 26.55
C ALA A 25 -3.21 29.60 26.36
N PHE A 26 -3.84 30.52 25.62
CA PHE A 26 -5.20 30.40 25.17
C PHE A 26 -5.20 29.86 23.73
N ASP A 27 -5.88 28.74 23.50
CA ASP A 27 -6.11 28.22 22.15
C ASP A 27 -7.34 28.90 21.55
N TRP A 28 -7.16 29.60 20.42
CA TRP A 28 -8.24 30.30 19.73
C TRP A 28 -8.50 29.61 18.41
N TYR A 29 -9.74 29.17 18.20
CA TYR A 29 -10.18 28.56 16.94
C TYR A 29 -10.99 29.58 16.17
N ILE A 30 -10.48 30.00 15.01
CA ILE A 30 -11.13 30.98 14.14
C ILE A 30 -11.51 30.27 12.85
N TRP A 31 -12.79 30.33 12.51
CA TRP A 31 -13.32 29.79 11.25
C TRP A 31 -13.34 30.91 10.21
N ILE A 32 -12.74 30.66 9.05
CA ILE A 32 -12.66 31.61 7.94
C ILE A 32 -13.68 31.17 6.87
N GLU A 33 -14.42 32.12 6.29
CA GLU A 33 -15.33 31.83 5.17
C GLU A 33 -14.55 31.50 3.89
N ASP A 34 -15.10 30.57 3.08
CA ASP A 34 -14.46 30.10 1.85
C ASP A 34 -14.15 31.26 0.87
N GLY A 35 -12.88 31.35 0.44
CA GLY A 35 -12.43 32.29 -0.61
C GLY A 35 -11.35 33.28 -0.19
N TYR A 36 -10.96 33.30 1.08
CA TYR A 36 -9.84 34.10 1.55
C TYR A 36 -8.53 33.29 1.64
N ASP A 37 -7.41 33.99 1.56
CA ASP A 37 -6.07 33.39 1.61
C ASP A 37 -5.66 33.19 3.07
N ASP A 38 -5.79 31.96 3.53
CA ASP A 38 -5.61 31.63 4.93
C ASP A 38 -4.21 31.95 5.48
N GLU A 39 -3.16 31.93 4.65
CA GLU A 39 -1.79 32.30 5.07
C GLU A 39 -1.69 33.80 5.35
N LYS A 40 -2.33 34.64 4.52
CA LYS A 40 -2.36 36.09 4.73
C LYS A 40 -3.20 36.49 5.93
N ILE A 41 -4.30 35.79 6.18
CA ILE A 41 -5.11 36.01 7.37
C ILE A 41 -4.34 35.60 8.62
N LEU A 42 -3.58 34.50 8.58
CA LEU A 42 -2.72 34.10 9.69
C LEU A 42 -1.68 35.18 10.00
N GLU A 43 -1.06 35.75 8.98
CA GLU A 43 -0.07 36.84 9.11
C GLU A 43 -0.72 38.10 9.72
N GLU A 44 -1.88 38.51 9.19
CA GLU A 44 -2.62 39.68 9.68
C GLU A 44 -3.13 39.51 11.12
N LEU A 45 -3.58 38.31 11.48
CA LEU A 45 -3.97 37.97 12.85
C LEU A 45 -2.75 37.95 13.78
N THR A 46 -1.63 37.41 13.31
CA THR A 46 -0.39 37.37 14.11
C THR A 46 0.09 38.78 14.44
N ASP A 47 0.10 39.67 13.45
CA ASP A 47 0.45 41.08 13.63
C ASP A 47 -0.53 41.79 14.58
N TYR A 48 -1.83 41.57 14.43
CA TYR A 48 -2.86 42.14 15.33
C TYR A 48 -2.68 41.69 16.78
N PHE A 49 -2.45 40.40 17.02
CA PHE A 49 -2.24 39.87 18.37
C PHE A 49 -0.92 40.36 18.97
N GLN A 50 0.12 40.52 18.15
CA GLN A 50 1.41 41.02 18.60
C GLN A 50 1.36 42.51 18.99
N ASP A 51 0.56 43.32 18.27
CA ASP A 51 0.31 44.73 18.61
C ASP A 51 -0.48 44.90 19.91
N GLU A 52 -1.41 43.99 20.22
CA GLU A 52 -2.15 43.94 21.49
C GLU A 52 -1.30 43.34 22.65
N GLY A 53 -0.04 42.99 22.40
CA GLY A 53 0.90 42.50 23.41
C GLY A 53 0.83 40.99 23.70
N TYR A 54 0.13 40.22 22.86
CA TYR A 54 0.11 38.76 22.92
C TYR A 54 1.25 38.16 22.08
N VAL A 55 1.91 37.12 22.59
CA VAL A 55 2.92 36.37 21.83
C VAL A 55 2.25 35.16 21.19
N VAL A 56 2.17 35.15 19.86
CA VAL A 56 1.70 33.98 19.09
C VAL A 56 2.85 32.98 18.97
N PHE A 57 2.70 31.81 19.60
CA PHE A 57 3.72 30.75 19.55
C PHE A 57 3.54 29.83 18.32
N PHE A 58 2.30 29.52 17.96
CA PHE A 58 1.97 28.65 16.83
C PHE A 58 0.63 29.09 16.22
N GLY A 59 0.61 29.23 14.89
CA GLY A 59 -0.60 29.43 14.09
C GLY A 59 -0.71 28.27 13.11
N PHE A 60 -1.83 27.55 13.14
CA PHE A 60 -2.07 26.47 12.19
C PHE A 60 -3.29 26.80 11.35
N THR A 61 -3.07 26.79 10.04
CA THR A 61 -4.13 26.93 9.07
C THR A 61 -4.73 25.56 8.74
N SER A 62 -6.04 25.50 8.45
CA SER A 62 -6.70 24.28 7.96
C SER A 62 -6.00 23.69 6.73
N SER A 63 -5.58 24.54 5.78
CA SER A 63 -4.79 24.16 4.59
C SER A 63 -3.43 23.54 4.93
N PHE A 64 -2.75 24.01 5.99
CA PHE A 64 -1.49 23.43 6.43
C PHE A 64 -1.69 22.03 7.03
N ILE A 65 -2.72 21.87 7.86
CA ILE A 65 -3.05 20.57 8.46
C ILE A 65 -3.46 19.58 7.36
N THR A 66 -4.33 19.96 6.43
CA THR A 66 -4.73 19.08 5.32
C THR A 66 -3.56 18.71 4.42
N ALA A 67 -2.67 19.65 4.09
CA ALA A 67 -1.48 19.38 3.28
C ALA A 67 -0.53 18.36 3.94
N ILE A 68 -0.37 18.43 5.26
CA ILE A 68 0.39 17.42 6.02
C ILE A 68 -0.30 16.06 5.90
N PHE A 69 -1.60 15.98 6.20
CA PHE A 69 -2.34 14.72 6.13
C PHE A 69 -2.30 14.10 4.73
N GLU A 70 -2.52 14.90 3.69
CA GLU A 70 -2.43 14.45 2.29
C GLU A 70 -1.03 13.89 1.98
N SER A 71 0.03 14.62 2.36
CA SER A 71 1.41 14.15 2.17
C SER A 71 1.70 12.81 2.87
N PHE A 72 1.17 12.62 4.09
CA PHE A 72 1.30 11.35 4.82
C PHE A 72 0.54 10.22 4.13
N ILE A 73 -0.69 10.46 3.67
CA ILE A 73 -1.50 9.47 2.96
C ILE A 73 -0.86 9.09 1.61
N ASP A 74 -0.31 10.06 0.89
CA ASP A 74 0.39 9.83 -0.37
C ASP A 74 1.65 8.98 -0.17
N LEU A 75 2.43 9.25 0.89
CA LEU A 75 3.61 8.45 1.22
C LEU A 75 3.23 7.00 1.54
N ILE A 76 2.19 6.79 2.37
CA ILE A 76 1.71 5.45 2.71
C ILE A 76 1.22 4.73 1.44
N THR A 77 0.48 5.42 0.59
CA THR A 77 -0.04 4.89 -0.68
C THR A 77 1.09 4.50 -1.63
N LEU A 78 2.14 5.33 -1.73
CA LEU A 78 3.33 5.04 -2.53
C LEU A 78 4.02 3.76 -2.05
N ILE A 79 4.25 3.62 -0.74
CA ILE A 79 4.90 2.46 -0.15
C ILE A 79 4.04 1.19 -0.36
N MET A 80 2.73 1.27 -0.11
CA MET A 80 1.82 0.14 -0.34
C MET A 80 1.80 -0.30 -1.80
N ASN A 81 1.73 0.64 -2.75
CA ASN A 81 1.80 0.34 -4.18
C ASN A 81 3.16 -0.28 -4.57
N GLY A 82 4.25 0.17 -3.96
CA GLY A 82 5.57 -0.45 -4.13
C GLY A 82 5.57 -1.91 -3.69
N ILE A 83 5.09 -2.20 -2.48
CA ILE A 83 4.99 -3.57 -1.95
C ILE A 83 4.06 -4.44 -2.79
N LEU A 84 2.97 -3.87 -3.32
CA LEU A 84 2.06 -4.58 -4.24
C LEU A 84 2.80 -5.08 -5.50
N ILE A 85 3.63 -4.22 -6.11
CA ILE A 85 4.44 -4.61 -7.27
C ILE A 85 5.41 -5.74 -6.90
N PHE A 86 6.10 -5.63 -5.76
CA PHE A 86 6.99 -6.69 -5.28
C PHE A 86 6.24 -8.01 -5.02
N ALA A 87 5.04 -7.95 -4.43
CA ALA A 87 4.21 -9.12 -4.18
C ALA A 87 3.85 -9.84 -5.49
N ILE A 88 3.52 -9.08 -6.55
CA ILE A 88 3.26 -9.64 -7.88
C ILE A 88 4.50 -10.36 -8.43
N VAL A 89 5.69 -9.77 -8.31
CA VAL A 89 6.95 -10.39 -8.77
C VAL A 89 7.26 -11.67 -8.00
N ILE A 90 7.15 -11.63 -6.67
CA ILE A 90 7.40 -12.80 -5.80
C ILE A 90 6.40 -13.92 -6.11
N SER A 91 5.11 -13.58 -6.28
CA SER A 91 4.07 -14.52 -6.67
C SER A 91 4.39 -15.19 -8.02
N MET A 92 4.83 -14.41 -9.01
CA MET A 92 5.19 -14.93 -10.33
C MET A 92 6.32 -15.96 -10.26
N ILE A 93 7.35 -15.71 -9.45
CA ILE A 93 8.48 -16.63 -9.22
C ILE A 93 8.00 -17.89 -8.49
N GLY A 94 7.19 -17.74 -7.43
CA GLY A 94 6.63 -18.85 -6.67
C GLY A 94 5.77 -19.77 -7.53
N LEU A 95 4.92 -19.20 -8.39
CA LEU A 95 4.12 -19.96 -9.37
C LEU A 95 5.01 -20.72 -10.35
N ALA A 96 6.08 -20.09 -10.86
CA ALA A 96 6.99 -20.74 -11.79
C ALA A 96 7.70 -21.94 -11.12
N LEU A 97 8.13 -21.77 -9.87
CA LEU A 97 8.71 -22.84 -9.07
C LEU A 97 7.72 -23.98 -8.83
N HIS A 98 6.48 -23.66 -8.45
CA HIS A 98 5.42 -24.65 -8.27
C HIS A 98 5.20 -25.47 -9.56
N CYS A 99 5.06 -24.80 -10.71
CA CYS A 99 4.91 -25.48 -12.00
C CYS A 99 6.10 -26.39 -12.32
N LEU A 100 7.33 -25.95 -12.06
CA LEU A 100 8.53 -26.76 -12.26
C LEU A 100 8.50 -28.02 -11.39
N LEU A 101 8.21 -27.89 -10.10
CA LEU A 101 8.15 -29.02 -9.17
C LEU A 101 7.07 -30.04 -9.59
N THR A 102 5.86 -29.58 -9.87
CA THR A 102 4.74 -30.45 -10.24
C THR A 102 4.97 -31.14 -11.58
N THR A 103 5.54 -30.44 -12.57
CA THR A 103 5.87 -31.07 -13.87
C THR A 103 7.02 -32.08 -13.74
N MET A 104 8.01 -31.82 -12.90
CA MET A 104 9.09 -32.76 -12.62
C MET A 104 8.59 -34.04 -11.97
N ALA A 105 7.65 -33.93 -11.02
CA ALA A 105 7.04 -35.07 -10.34
C ALA A 105 6.20 -35.93 -11.30
N ARG A 106 5.51 -35.29 -12.26
CA ARG A 106 4.59 -35.96 -13.21
C ARG A 106 5.24 -36.32 -14.55
N ARG A 107 6.57 -36.37 -14.64
CA ARG A 107 7.31 -36.65 -15.89
C ARG A 107 6.87 -37.93 -16.60
N ARG A 108 6.59 -39.02 -15.85
CA ARG A 108 6.11 -40.29 -16.44
C ARG A 108 4.74 -40.15 -17.08
N GLU A 109 3.80 -39.44 -16.44
CA GLU A 109 2.47 -39.18 -16.99
C GLU A 109 2.56 -38.41 -18.31
N ILE A 110 3.39 -37.37 -18.36
CA ILE A 110 3.64 -36.58 -19.57
C ILE A 110 4.25 -37.45 -20.69
N GLY A 111 5.17 -38.36 -20.33
CA GLY A 111 5.74 -39.33 -21.26
C GLY A 111 4.70 -40.28 -21.86
N MET A 112 3.80 -40.81 -21.03
CA MET A 112 2.70 -41.68 -21.48
C MET A 112 1.68 -40.93 -22.37
N LEU A 113 1.36 -39.69 -22.04
CA LEU A 113 0.50 -38.85 -22.88
C LEU A 113 1.11 -38.59 -24.26
N ARG A 114 2.44 -38.41 -24.34
CA ARG A 114 3.14 -38.28 -25.63
C ARG A 114 3.14 -39.58 -26.44
N SER A 115 3.21 -40.75 -25.81
CA SER A 115 3.14 -42.03 -26.54
C SER A 115 1.76 -42.30 -27.14
N ILE A 116 0.70 -41.72 -26.57
CA ILE A 116 -0.67 -41.80 -27.10
C ILE A 116 -0.94 -40.70 -28.17
N GLY A 117 0.05 -39.85 -28.47
CA GLY A 117 -0.01 -38.88 -29.57
C GLY A 117 -0.26 -37.43 -29.17
N LEU A 118 -0.20 -37.09 -27.87
CA LEU A 118 -0.36 -35.70 -27.43
C LEU A 118 0.79 -34.82 -27.93
N ASN A 119 0.45 -33.78 -28.69
CA ASN A 119 1.43 -32.83 -29.22
C ASN A 119 1.98 -31.91 -28.12
N LYS A 120 3.18 -31.33 -28.32
CA LYS A 120 3.85 -30.40 -27.38
C LYS A 120 2.95 -29.25 -26.92
N LYS A 121 2.11 -28.72 -27.83
CA LYS A 121 1.13 -27.66 -27.52
C LYS A 121 0.04 -28.13 -26.53
N GLY A 122 -0.34 -29.40 -26.60
CA GLY A 122 -1.32 -30.01 -25.67
C GLY A 122 -0.78 -30.04 -24.25
N ILE A 123 0.48 -30.47 -24.07
CA ILE A 123 1.15 -30.46 -22.76
C ILE A 123 1.22 -29.05 -22.19
N VAL A 124 1.66 -28.07 -22.99
CA VAL A 124 1.72 -26.67 -22.57
C VAL A 124 0.35 -26.16 -22.13
N ARG A 125 -0.72 -26.51 -22.85
CA ARG A 125 -2.10 -26.09 -22.51
C ARG A 125 -2.59 -26.71 -21.21
N THR A 126 -2.30 -27.98 -20.96
CA THR A 126 -2.67 -28.66 -19.70
C THR A 126 -1.95 -28.03 -18.51
N VAL A 127 -0.63 -27.83 -18.60
CA VAL A 127 0.16 -27.23 -17.51
C VAL A 127 -0.24 -25.77 -17.26
N SER A 128 -0.46 -25.00 -18.33
CA SER A 128 -0.95 -23.62 -18.20
C SER A 128 -2.36 -23.56 -17.58
N GLY A 129 -3.22 -24.53 -17.89
CA GLY A 129 -4.55 -24.65 -17.30
C GLY A 129 -4.51 -24.96 -15.81
N GLU A 130 -3.66 -25.88 -15.38
CA GLU A 130 -3.46 -26.19 -13.95
C GLU A 130 -2.99 -24.94 -13.18
N THR A 131 -2.01 -24.22 -13.75
CA THR A 131 -1.50 -22.98 -13.17
C THR A 131 -2.56 -21.90 -13.07
N LEU A 132 -3.39 -21.76 -14.12
CA LEU A 132 -4.46 -20.77 -14.16
C LEU A 132 -5.53 -21.05 -13.10
N VAL A 133 -5.89 -22.31 -12.87
CA VAL A 133 -6.86 -22.70 -11.82
C VAL A 133 -6.32 -22.31 -10.45
N VAL A 134 -5.06 -22.63 -10.16
CA VAL A 134 -4.42 -22.26 -8.88
C VAL A 134 -4.39 -20.74 -8.70
N ALA A 135 -4.05 -20.00 -9.75
CA ALA A 135 -4.01 -18.53 -9.70
C ALA A 135 -5.40 -17.91 -9.48
N ILE A 136 -6.45 -18.43 -10.11
CA ILE A 136 -7.83 -17.96 -9.94
C ILE A 136 -8.32 -18.23 -8.51
N LEU A 137 -8.05 -19.42 -7.97
CA LEU A 137 -8.42 -19.75 -6.59
C LEU A 137 -7.69 -18.82 -5.59
N GLY A 138 -6.40 -18.57 -5.82
CA GLY A 138 -5.64 -17.61 -5.02
C GLY A 138 -6.20 -16.19 -5.11
N ALA A 139 -6.55 -15.72 -6.32
CA ALA A 139 -7.15 -14.41 -6.53
C ALA A 139 -8.49 -14.27 -5.80
N LEU A 140 -9.36 -15.29 -5.91
CA LEU A 140 -10.68 -15.28 -5.27
C LEU A 140 -10.56 -15.20 -3.75
N ILE A 141 -9.68 -16.01 -3.15
CA ILE A 141 -9.41 -15.99 -1.71
C ILE A 141 -8.81 -14.63 -1.30
N GLY A 142 -7.85 -14.10 -2.07
CA GLY A 142 -7.23 -12.81 -1.81
C GLY A 142 -8.21 -11.64 -1.86
N ILE A 143 -9.11 -11.61 -2.84
CA ILE A 143 -10.17 -10.59 -2.96
C ILE A 143 -11.11 -10.65 -1.75
N ILE A 144 -11.57 -11.85 -1.38
CA ILE A 144 -12.48 -12.02 -0.22
C ILE A 144 -11.80 -11.55 1.07
N ALA A 145 -10.56 -11.99 1.32
CA ALA A 145 -9.81 -11.60 2.51
C ALA A 145 -9.50 -10.09 2.53
N GLY A 146 -9.11 -9.51 1.38
CA GLY A 146 -8.84 -8.09 1.25
C GLY A 146 -10.08 -7.22 1.46
N LEU A 147 -11.23 -7.61 0.91
CA LEU A 147 -12.50 -6.93 1.14
C LEU A 147 -12.92 -7.02 2.61
N LEU A 148 -12.84 -8.21 3.22
CA LEU A 148 -13.22 -8.39 4.62
C LEU A 148 -12.37 -7.52 5.55
N THR A 149 -11.04 -7.56 5.39
CA THR A 149 -10.12 -6.77 6.19
C THR A 149 -10.27 -5.26 5.94
N GLY A 150 -10.50 -4.84 4.69
CA GLY A 150 -10.76 -3.45 4.34
C GLY A 150 -12.04 -2.90 4.98
N ILE A 151 -13.14 -3.68 4.93
CA ILE A 151 -14.40 -3.31 5.59
C ILE A 151 -14.18 -3.19 7.10
N MET A 152 -13.54 -4.18 7.73
CA MET A 152 -13.27 -4.17 9.17
C MET A 152 -12.45 -2.94 9.58
N MET A 153 -11.42 -2.60 8.81
CA MET A 153 -10.58 -1.43 9.08
C MET A 153 -11.37 -0.13 9.00
N VAL A 154 -12.17 0.06 7.94
CA VAL A 154 -13.05 1.24 7.80
C VAL A 154 -14.04 1.36 8.96
N THR A 155 -14.68 0.25 9.35
CA THR A 155 -15.67 0.25 10.45
C THR A 155 -15.05 0.46 11.83
N SER A 156 -13.73 0.26 11.97
CA SER A 156 -13.03 0.38 13.26
C SER A 156 -12.58 1.81 13.58
N VAL A 157 -12.57 2.71 12.59
CA VAL A 157 -12.17 4.11 12.77
C VAL A 157 -13.38 4.90 13.30
N PRO A 158 -13.29 5.54 14.48
CA PRO A 158 -14.36 6.39 14.98
C PRO A 158 -14.57 7.56 14.01
N SER A 159 -15.79 7.74 13.51
CA SER A 159 -16.15 8.93 12.74
C SER A 159 -16.01 10.16 13.64
N THR A 160 -15.11 11.08 13.28
CA THR A 160 -14.94 12.38 13.94
C THR A 160 -15.35 13.49 12.97
N GLU A 161 -15.66 14.69 13.47
CA GLU A 161 -16.09 15.85 12.63
C GLU A 161 -15.08 16.23 11.54
N PHE A 162 -13.83 15.80 11.67
CA PHE A 162 -12.73 16.11 10.75
C PHE A 162 -12.39 14.98 9.76
N LEU A 163 -13.02 13.80 9.87
CA LEU A 163 -12.68 12.63 9.03
C LEU A 163 -13.92 11.82 8.63
N THR A 164 -14.46 12.10 7.45
CA THR A 164 -15.56 11.33 6.86
C THR A 164 -15.01 10.14 6.09
N VAL A 165 -14.93 8.97 6.73
CA VAL A 165 -14.48 7.74 6.06
C VAL A 165 -15.66 7.12 5.31
N THR A 166 -15.70 7.30 3.99
CA THR A 166 -16.71 6.65 3.14
C THR A 166 -16.21 5.30 2.64
N LEU A 167 -17.03 4.26 2.80
CA LEU A 167 -16.74 2.95 2.24
C LEU A 167 -16.98 2.96 0.73
N THR A 168 -15.92 3.10 -0.03
CA THR A 168 -15.95 3.02 -1.50
C THR A 168 -15.19 1.79 -1.95
N ILE A 169 -15.89 0.82 -2.54
CA ILE A 169 -15.27 -0.38 -3.11
C ILE A 169 -14.75 -0.06 -4.51
N PRO A 170 -13.43 -0.12 -4.78
CA PRO A 170 -12.87 0.22 -6.07
C PRO A 170 -13.00 -0.96 -7.05
N TRP A 171 -14.19 -1.14 -7.63
CA TRP A 171 -14.49 -2.22 -8.58
C TRP A 171 -13.52 -2.28 -9.76
N LEU A 172 -13.11 -1.12 -10.28
CA LEU A 172 -12.16 -1.02 -11.38
C LEU A 172 -10.79 -1.61 -11.00
N THR A 173 -10.28 -1.30 -9.80
CA THR A 173 -9.01 -1.81 -9.30
C THR A 173 -9.06 -3.33 -9.12
N ILE A 174 -10.17 -3.86 -8.60
CA ILE A 174 -10.37 -5.31 -8.47
C ILE A 174 -10.33 -5.97 -9.86
N LEU A 175 -11.01 -5.41 -10.85
CA LEU A 175 -11.03 -5.95 -12.22
C LEU A 175 -9.63 -5.93 -12.85
N ILE A 176 -8.88 -4.84 -12.68
CA ILE A 176 -7.49 -4.73 -13.12
C ILE A 176 -6.62 -5.80 -12.45
N LEU A 177 -6.73 -5.99 -11.13
CA LEU A 177 -5.95 -6.99 -10.39
C LEU A 177 -6.27 -8.43 -10.83
N VAL A 178 -7.54 -8.75 -11.11
CA VAL A 178 -7.93 -10.03 -11.69
C VAL A 178 -7.28 -10.22 -13.07
N GLY A 179 -7.31 -9.19 -13.91
CA GLY A 179 -6.65 -9.19 -15.22
C GLY A 179 -5.13 -9.42 -15.10
N VAL A 180 -4.48 -8.70 -14.20
CA VAL A 180 -3.05 -8.85 -13.90
C VAL A 180 -2.75 -10.27 -13.41
N THR A 181 -3.58 -10.85 -12.56
CA THR A 181 -3.39 -12.22 -12.05
C THR A 181 -3.45 -13.28 -13.17
N ILE A 182 -4.40 -13.12 -14.10
CA ILE A 182 -4.49 -14.02 -15.27
C ILE A 182 -3.24 -13.86 -16.14
N ILE A 183 -2.81 -12.63 -16.39
CA ILE A 183 -1.61 -12.36 -17.18
C ILE A 183 -0.38 -12.96 -16.51
N THR A 184 -0.17 -12.72 -15.21
CA THR A 184 1.00 -13.22 -14.48
C THR A 184 1.01 -14.74 -14.42
N ALA A 185 -0.13 -15.41 -14.24
CA ALA A 185 -0.24 -16.87 -14.30
C ALA A 185 0.18 -17.45 -15.66
N ILE A 186 -0.26 -16.82 -16.76
CA ILE A 186 0.10 -17.25 -18.12
C ILE A 186 1.58 -16.97 -18.39
N VAL A 187 2.10 -15.81 -18.00
CA VAL A 187 3.52 -15.47 -18.22
C VAL A 187 4.43 -16.37 -17.37
N SER A 188 4.08 -16.60 -16.10
CA SER A 188 4.82 -17.48 -15.19
C SER A 188 4.88 -18.91 -15.70
N SER A 189 3.77 -19.47 -16.18
CA SER A 189 3.72 -20.86 -16.67
C SER A 189 4.36 -21.08 -18.04
N ARG A 190 4.57 -20.04 -18.86
CA ARG A 190 5.08 -20.18 -20.24
C ARG A 190 6.48 -20.77 -20.32
N TYR A 191 7.39 -20.31 -19.47
CA TYR A 191 8.76 -20.81 -19.43
C TYR A 191 8.85 -22.29 -19.01
N PRO A 192 8.31 -22.70 -17.84
CA PRO A 192 8.36 -24.09 -17.41
C PRO A 192 7.55 -25.03 -18.32
N SER A 193 6.43 -24.56 -18.90
CA SER A 193 5.64 -25.38 -19.83
C SER A 193 6.41 -25.71 -21.11
N LYS A 194 7.17 -24.75 -21.65
CA LYS A 194 8.04 -24.98 -22.82
C LYS A 194 9.17 -25.95 -22.46
N TRP A 195 9.75 -25.80 -21.29
CA TRP A 195 10.76 -26.73 -20.78
C TRP A 195 10.20 -28.16 -20.67
N ALA A 196 9.04 -28.34 -20.04
CA ALA A 196 8.37 -29.63 -19.90
C ALA A 196 8.05 -30.29 -21.25
N ALA A 197 7.63 -29.51 -22.25
CA ALA A 197 7.33 -30.02 -23.59
C ALA A 197 8.57 -30.49 -24.38
N ASN A 198 9.77 -30.07 -23.97
CA ASN A 198 11.04 -30.43 -24.60
C ASN A 198 11.80 -31.55 -23.86
N ILE A 199 11.26 -32.09 -22.76
CA ILE A 199 11.86 -33.24 -22.08
C ILE A 199 11.93 -34.42 -23.07
N ASN A 200 13.14 -34.93 -23.30
CA ASN A 200 13.39 -36.08 -24.16
C ASN A 200 12.91 -37.36 -23.45
N ILE A 201 11.95 -38.05 -24.06
CA ILE A 201 11.32 -39.27 -23.52
C ILE A 201 12.34 -40.41 -23.39
N ILE A 202 13.38 -40.39 -24.24
CA ILE A 202 14.39 -41.46 -24.36
C ILE A 202 15.29 -41.50 -23.11
N ASP A 203 15.56 -40.35 -22.45
CA ASP A 203 16.35 -40.32 -21.22
C ASP A 203 15.54 -40.79 -20.00
N ALA A 204 14.23 -40.56 -19.99
CA ALA A 204 13.35 -40.96 -18.88
C ALA A 204 13.17 -42.49 -18.75
N VAL A 205 13.49 -43.25 -19.80
CA VAL A 205 13.43 -44.72 -19.83
C VAL A 205 14.81 -45.35 -19.64
N ARG A 206 15.90 -44.60 -19.85
CA ARG A 206 17.27 -45.15 -19.90
C ARG A 206 18.05 -45.04 -18.59
N THR A 207 17.66 -44.18 -17.65
CA THR A 207 18.25 -44.19 -16.30
C THR A 207 17.63 -45.32 -15.48
N ARG A 208 18.34 -46.44 -15.46
CA ARG A 208 18.17 -47.57 -14.55
C ARG A 208 19.14 -47.43 -13.39
#